data_AF-H0E7D5-F1
#
_entry.id   AF-H0E7D5-F1
#
_cell.length_a   1.000
_cell.length_b   1.000
_cell.length_c   1.000
_cell.angle_alpha   90.00
_cell.angle_beta   90.00
_cell.angle_gamma   90.00
#
_symmetry.space_group_name_H-M   'P 1'
#
loop_
_entity.id
_entity.type
_entity.pdbx_description
1 polymer ?
#
loop_
_entity_poly.entity_id
_entity_poly.type
_entity_poly.pdbx_seq_one_letter_code
_entity_poly.pdbx_strand_id
1 'polypeptide(L)'
;MVGLALVPAVAAGSTAAVVTVTDRAGSAGHAELQIHGQGSERNVVTITSTAGNRTLNGVADQGAALTGALGQGPHLGCLVVPLLNAGVCAGESADDWVVVDLGAGNDTLDARALAAADARTAYDLGSGDDRVLGGPADEAIAPGSGANHVSGGGGSDTVYVGVDGTEDVHVTLDGVADDGTDGRSNILPDVENVATGRGSDVVVGTAGPNALSGGEEYAEAPTGIDHLEGLDGDDELSLGRGVANGGDGDDRLEGGFFGGSGVLIGGAGADRILAHGTFSVDAGPGDDVIDSSYHSVLPVQANDVVCGPGFDTVKANAIDTVAADCEQVTRVN
;
A
#
# COMPACT_ATOMS: atom_id res chain seq x y z
N MET A 1 -60.51 26.90 -10.58
CA MET A 1 -60.06 25.87 -9.62
C MET A 1 -59.91 24.58 -10.39
N VAL A 2 -58.68 24.29 -10.83
CA VAL A 2 -58.32 22.99 -11.41
C VAL A 2 -57.40 22.35 -10.39
N GLY A 3 -57.87 21.28 -9.75
CA GLY A 3 -57.12 20.55 -8.74
C GLY A 3 -55.96 19.80 -9.39
N LEU A 4 -54.75 20.14 -8.98
CA LEU A 4 -53.53 19.42 -9.30
C LEU A 4 -53.58 18.08 -8.55
N ALA A 5 -53.80 16.99 -9.27
CA ALA A 5 -53.68 15.65 -8.70
C ALA A 5 -52.20 15.39 -8.40
N LEU A 6 -51.87 15.11 -7.12
CA LEU A 6 -50.58 14.55 -6.76
C LEU A 6 -50.42 13.20 -7.47
N VAL A 7 -49.44 13.12 -8.37
CA VAL A 7 -48.84 11.85 -8.75
C VAL A 7 -48.09 11.37 -7.51
N PRO A 8 -48.34 10.15 -7.00
CA PRO A 8 -47.52 9.64 -5.92
C PRO A 8 -46.09 9.56 -6.44
N ALA A 9 -45.15 10.17 -5.72
CA ALA A 9 -43.74 9.98 -5.97
C ALA A 9 -43.47 8.48 -5.89
N VAL A 10 -43.19 7.86 -7.04
CA VAL A 10 -42.46 6.61 -7.06
C VAL A 10 -41.16 6.92 -6.36
N ALA A 11 -40.97 6.38 -5.16
CA ALA A 11 -39.65 6.33 -4.55
C ALA A 11 -38.72 5.78 -5.62
N ALA A 12 -37.68 6.53 -5.98
CA ALA A 12 -36.63 6.03 -6.85
C ALA A 12 -36.15 4.73 -6.21
N GLY A 13 -36.57 3.61 -6.78
CA GLY A 13 -36.19 2.30 -6.29
C GLY A 13 -34.68 2.25 -6.38
N SER A 14 -34.03 2.01 -5.25
CA SER A 14 -32.64 1.54 -5.22
C SER A 14 -32.57 0.37 -6.19
N THR A 15 -32.02 0.61 -7.38
CA THR A 15 -31.58 -0.48 -8.23
C THR A 15 -30.59 -1.26 -7.39
N ALA A 16 -30.87 -2.55 -7.16
CA ALA A 16 -29.91 -3.40 -6.47
C ALA A 16 -28.57 -3.23 -7.20
N ALA A 17 -27.59 -2.66 -6.50
CA ALA A 17 -26.30 -3.29 -6.29
C ALA A 17 -26.01 -4.42 -7.28
N VAL A 18 -25.03 -4.22 -8.16
CA VAL A 18 -24.63 -5.22 -9.15
C VAL A 18 -23.14 -5.43 -9.04
N VAL A 19 -22.74 -6.56 -8.44
CA VAL A 19 -21.36 -6.99 -8.47
C VAL A 19 -21.12 -7.73 -9.79
N THR A 20 -20.10 -7.33 -10.54
CA THR A 20 -19.75 -7.96 -11.81
C THR A 20 -18.46 -8.75 -11.71
N VAL A 21 -18.51 -10.03 -12.09
CA VAL A 21 -17.33 -10.89 -12.15
C VAL A 21 -16.87 -11.04 -13.61
N THR A 22 -15.61 -10.72 -13.89
CA THR A 22 -15.00 -10.89 -15.21
C THR A 22 -13.64 -11.56 -15.16
N ASP A 23 -13.33 -12.33 -16.20
CA ASP A 23 -12.03 -12.94 -16.48
C ASP A 23 -11.36 -12.17 -17.63
N ARG A 24 -10.10 -11.76 -17.44
CA ARG A 24 -9.26 -11.15 -18.48
C ARG A 24 -7.85 -11.72 -18.48
N ALA A 25 -7.18 -11.62 -19.63
CA ALA A 25 -5.75 -11.89 -19.73
C ALA A 25 -4.97 -10.71 -19.15
N GLY A 26 -4.19 -10.96 -18.10
CA GLY A 26 -3.26 -10.02 -17.51
C GLY A 26 -2.04 -9.75 -18.39
N SER A 27 -1.26 -8.73 -18.00
CA SER A 27 -0.13 -8.18 -18.78
C SER A 27 1.06 -9.14 -18.97
N ALA A 28 1.15 -10.20 -18.17
CA ALA A 28 2.21 -11.23 -18.24
C ALA A 28 1.70 -12.62 -18.70
N GLY A 29 0.47 -12.72 -19.19
CA GLY A 29 -0.12 -14.00 -19.59
C GLY A 29 -0.74 -14.80 -18.43
N HIS A 30 -0.89 -14.16 -17.26
CA HIS A 30 -1.66 -14.65 -16.13
C HIS A 30 -3.14 -14.32 -16.29
N ALA A 31 -4.01 -15.06 -15.62
CA ALA A 31 -5.44 -14.80 -15.62
C ALA A 31 -5.79 -13.80 -14.50
N GLU A 32 -6.71 -12.87 -14.75
CA GLU A 32 -7.16 -11.88 -13.77
C GLU A 32 -8.66 -12.05 -13.51
N LEU A 33 -9.00 -12.38 -12.26
CA LEU A 33 -10.37 -12.36 -11.76
C LEU A 33 -10.68 -10.96 -11.25
N GLN A 34 -11.53 -10.23 -11.97
CA GLN A 34 -11.97 -8.90 -11.55
C GLN A 34 -13.39 -8.95 -10.98
N ILE A 35 -13.56 -8.42 -9.77
CA ILE A 35 -14.83 -8.28 -9.06
C ILE A 35 -15.11 -6.77 -8.94
N HIS A 36 -16.16 -6.29 -9.61
CA HIS A 36 -16.49 -4.86 -9.61
C HIS A 36 -17.83 -4.60 -8.93
N GLY A 37 -17.87 -3.82 -7.86
CA GLY A 37 -19.06 -3.17 -7.32
C GLY A 37 -19.53 -2.05 -8.26
N GLN A 38 -20.82 -1.69 -8.19
CA GLN A 38 -21.39 -0.63 -9.04
C GLN A 38 -22.11 0.42 -8.19
N GLY A 39 -21.51 1.60 -8.04
CA GLY A 39 -22.16 2.82 -7.54
C GLY A 39 -22.58 2.81 -6.07
N SER A 40 -23.01 3.99 -5.58
CA SER A 40 -23.22 4.48 -4.21
C SER A 40 -24.07 3.64 -3.21
N GLU A 41 -23.84 2.35 -3.10
CA GLU A 41 -24.55 1.41 -2.23
C GLU A 41 -23.57 0.43 -1.54
N ARG A 42 -24.05 -0.46 -0.67
CA ARG A 42 -23.17 -1.32 0.14
C ARG A 42 -23.03 -2.69 -0.52
N ASN A 43 -21.84 -2.97 -1.02
CA ASN A 43 -21.37 -4.29 -1.44
C ASN A 43 -20.81 -5.04 -0.22
N VAL A 44 -21.13 -6.34 -0.10
CA VAL A 44 -20.59 -7.22 0.95
C VAL A 44 -20.08 -8.48 0.29
N VAL A 45 -18.82 -8.44 -0.13
CA VAL A 45 -18.16 -9.49 -0.89
C VAL A 45 -17.41 -10.44 0.04
N THR A 46 -17.67 -11.73 -0.08
CA THR A 46 -16.85 -12.79 0.50
C THR A 46 -16.18 -13.58 -0.63
N ILE A 47 -14.90 -13.87 -0.48
CA ILE A 47 -14.12 -14.66 -1.44
C ILE A 47 -13.51 -15.85 -0.72
N THR A 48 -13.62 -17.04 -1.32
CA THR A 48 -13.00 -18.26 -0.78
C THR A 48 -12.29 -19.04 -1.88
N SER A 49 -11.28 -19.82 -1.52
CA SER A 49 -10.65 -20.78 -2.43
C SER A 49 -10.43 -22.13 -1.77
N THR A 50 -10.31 -23.19 -2.59
CA THR A 50 -10.13 -24.56 -2.10
C THR A 50 -8.72 -25.07 -2.40
N ALA A 51 -7.99 -25.45 -1.35
CA ALA A 51 -6.65 -26.00 -1.46
C ALA A 51 -6.64 -27.33 -2.25
N GLY A 52 -5.74 -27.44 -3.24
CA GLY A 52 -5.46 -28.68 -3.98
C GLY A 52 -6.01 -28.76 -5.40
N ASN A 53 -7.01 -27.95 -5.76
CA ASN A 53 -7.47 -27.74 -7.13
C ASN A 53 -7.82 -26.26 -7.23
N ARG A 54 -6.93 -25.43 -7.79
CA ARG A 54 -6.90 -23.95 -7.72
C ARG A 54 -8.19 -23.31 -8.26
N THR A 55 -9.26 -23.46 -7.51
CA THR A 55 -10.61 -23.03 -7.85
C THR A 55 -11.00 -22.03 -6.79
N LEU A 56 -11.27 -20.80 -7.24
CA LEU A 56 -11.92 -19.78 -6.44
C LEU A 56 -13.40 -20.15 -6.37
N ASN A 57 -13.81 -20.61 -5.20
CA ASN A 57 -15.17 -21.03 -4.93
C ASN A 57 -15.86 -19.93 -4.14
N GLY A 58 -16.97 -19.40 -4.63
CA GLY A 58 -17.83 -18.55 -3.81
C GLY A 58 -17.33 -17.13 -3.65
N VAL A 59 -17.30 -16.39 -4.76
CA VAL A 59 -17.58 -14.95 -4.71
C VAL A 59 -19.05 -14.82 -4.34
N ALA A 60 -19.36 -14.35 -3.13
CA ALA A 60 -20.73 -14.16 -2.69
C ALA A 60 -20.93 -12.70 -2.30
N ASP A 61 -22.04 -12.13 -2.73
CA ASP A 61 -22.48 -10.81 -2.28
C ASP A 61 -23.78 -10.93 -1.43
N GLN A 62 -23.97 -10.11 -0.40
CA GLN A 62 -25.19 -10.15 0.45
C GLN A 62 -26.18 -9.00 0.18
N GLY A 63 -25.84 -8.04 -0.69
CA GLY A 63 -26.62 -6.82 -1.00
C GLY A 63 -27.06 -6.66 -2.45
N ALA A 64 -26.46 -7.41 -3.37
CA ALA A 64 -26.47 -7.27 -4.82
C ALA A 64 -26.86 -8.54 -5.54
N ALA A 65 -27.27 -8.43 -6.81
CA ALA A 65 -27.23 -9.59 -7.70
C ALA A 65 -25.86 -9.64 -8.39
N LEU A 66 -25.15 -10.76 -8.26
CA LEU A 66 -23.98 -11.04 -9.07
C LEU A 66 -24.41 -11.14 -10.53
N THR A 67 -23.86 -10.28 -11.35
CA THR A 67 -23.94 -10.39 -12.81
C THR A 67 -22.54 -10.62 -13.37
N GLY A 68 -22.42 -11.09 -14.59
CA GLY A 68 -21.10 -11.42 -15.12
C GLY A 68 -21.20 -12.18 -16.41
N ALA A 69 -20.31 -11.84 -17.34
CA ALA A 69 -20.21 -12.52 -18.61
C ALA A 69 -19.60 -13.90 -18.38
N LEU A 70 -20.19 -14.91 -19.03
CA LEU A 70 -19.48 -16.13 -19.42
C LEU A 70 -18.29 -15.70 -20.27
N GLY A 71 -17.17 -15.36 -19.63
CA GLY A 71 -15.93 -15.08 -20.32
C GLY A 71 -15.53 -16.34 -21.05
N GLN A 72 -15.77 -16.38 -22.37
CA GLN A 72 -15.19 -17.39 -23.27
C GLN A 72 -13.70 -17.10 -23.50
N GLY A 73 -13.01 -16.64 -22.45
CA GLY A 73 -11.56 -16.50 -22.39
C GLY A 73 -10.97 -17.84 -21.94
N PRO A 74 -9.77 -18.21 -22.41
CA PRO A 74 -9.21 -19.53 -22.18
C PRO A 74 -8.57 -19.73 -20.79
N HIS A 75 -8.79 -18.84 -19.80
CA HIS A 75 -7.90 -18.75 -18.64
C HIS A 75 -8.55 -18.97 -17.25
N LEU A 76 -9.78 -18.51 -16.94
CA LEU A 76 -10.39 -18.70 -15.61
C LEU A 76 -11.83 -19.29 -15.58
N GLY A 77 -12.51 -19.41 -16.73
CA GLY A 77 -13.76 -20.19 -16.85
C GLY A 77 -14.84 -19.91 -15.78
N CYS A 78 -15.10 -18.65 -15.45
CA CYS A 78 -16.02 -18.28 -14.38
C CYS A 78 -17.50 -18.63 -14.69
N LEU A 79 -18.15 -19.29 -13.73
CA LEU A 79 -19.58 -19.56 -13.69
C LEU A 79 -20.25 -18.74 -12.58
N VAL A 80 -21.10 -17.80 -12.98
CA VAL A 80 -22.00 -17.11 -12.04
C VAL A 80 -23.28 -17.92 -11.89
N VAL A 81 -23.73 -18.11 -10.65
CA VAL A 81 -24.96 -18.81 -10.25
C VAL A 81 -25.91 -17.80 -9.60
N PRO A 82 -26.74 -17.10 -10.39
CA PRO A 82 -27.57 -15.99 -9.88
C PRO A 82 -28.53 -16.37 -8.76
N LEU A 83 -29.04 -17.61 -8.78
CA LEU A 83 -29.99 -18.11 -7.76
C LEU A 83 -29.35 -18.27 -6.36
N LEU A 84 -28.04 -18.44 -6.29
CA LEU A 84 -27.29 -18.56 -5.05
C LEU A 84 -26.53 -17.28 -4.70
N ASN A 85 -26.64 -16.27 -5.55
CA ASN A 85 -25.79 -15.10 -5.54
C ASN A 85 -24.31 -15.46 -5.33
N ALA A 86 -23.83 -16.44 -6.11
CA ALA A 86 -22.48 -16.96 -5.99
C ALA A 86 -21.78 -17.05 -7.35
N GLY A 87 -20.47 -16.82 -7.39
CA GLY A 87 -19.58 -17.07 -8.53
C GLY A 87 -18.55 -18.15 -8.21
N VAL A 88 -18.24 -19.00 -9.18
CA VAL A 88 -17.17 -20.00 -9.11
C VAL A 88 -16.25 -19.84 -10.32
N CYS A 89 -14.95 -19.69 -10.08
CA CYS A 89 -13.93 -19.54 -11.12
C CYS A 89 -12.86 -20.63 -10.96
N ALA A 90 -12.46 -21.24 -12.07
CA ALA A 90 -11.40 -22.24 -12.09
C ALA A 90 -10.10 -21.56 -12.50
N GLY A 91 -9.18 -21.31 -11.56
CA GLY A 91 -7.85 -20.77 -11.84
C GLY A 91 -6.91 -21.84 -12.35
N GLU A 92 -6.02 -21.46 -13.26
CA GLU A 92 -5.08 -22.40 -13.89
C GLU A 92 -3.61 -22.15 -13.46
N SER A 93 -3.29 -21.06 -12.73
CA SER A 93 -1.92 -20.79 -12.27
C SER A 93 -1.80 -20.22 -10.85
N ALA A 94 -0.59 -20.25 -10.28
CA ALA A 94 -0.28 -19.61 -8.99
C ALA A 94 -0.05 -18.10 -9.11
N ASP A 95 0.07 -17.63 -10.34
CA ASP A 95 0.40 -16.25 -10.69
C ASP A 95 -0.84 -15.49 -11.18
N ASP A 96 -2.04 -16.08 -11.06
CA ASP A 96 -3.32 -15.46 -11.38
C ASP A 96 -3.68 -14.41 -10.31
N TRP A 97 -4.31 -13.30 -10.73
CA TRP A 97 -4.57 -12.14 -9.85
C TRP A 97 -6.05 -12.09 -9.48
N VAL A 98 -6.34 -11.73 -8.24
CA VAL A 98 -7.70 -11.37 -7.82
C VAL A 98 -7.74 -9.87 -7.60
N VAL A 99 -8.50 -9.17 -8.43
CA VAL A 99 -8.70 -7.72 -8.33
C VAL A 99 -10.13 -7.45 -7.90
N VAL A 100 -10.30 -6.68 -6.84
CA VAL A 100 -11.59 -6.26 -6.31
C VAL A 100 -11.64 -4.75 -6.37
N ASP A 101 -12.65 -4.19 -7.03
CA ASP A 101 -12.96 -2.76 -7.07
C ASP A 101 -14.40 -2.60 -6.59
N LEU A 102 -14.64 -2.09 -5.38
CA LEU A 102 -16.00 -1.98 -4.82
C LEU A 102 -16.67 -0.63 -5.13
N GLY A 103 -15.90 0.37 -5.55
CA GLY A 103 -16.42 1.64 -6.02
C GLY A 103 -16.86 2.58 -4.92
N ALA A 104 -18.15 2.91 -4.82
CA ALA A 104 -18.63 3.92 -3.88
C ALA A 104 -19.73 3.37 -2.99
N GLY A 105 -19.75 3.78 -1.74
CA GLY A 105 -20.63 3.26 -0.71
C GLY A 105 -19.82 2.63 0.42
N ASN A 106 -20.50 2.25 1.51
CA ASN A 106 -19.84 1.65 2.66
C ASN A 106 -19.80 0.14 2.46
N ASP A 107 -18.71 -0.36 1.94
CA ASP A 107 -18.52 -1.71 1.46
C ASP A 107 -17.87 -2.63 2.49
N THR A 108 -17.91 -3.94 2.25
CA THR A 108 -17.22 -4.93 3.07
C THR A 108 -16.63 -6.03 2.19
N LEU A 109 -15.34 -6.30 2.38
CA LEU A 109 -14.62 -7.43 1.79
C LEU A 109 -14.15 -8.40 2.89
N ASP A 110 -14.43 -9.69 2.71
CA ASP A 110 -13.91 -10.77 3.56
C ASP A 110 -13.19 -11.80 2.69
N ALA A 111 -11.86 -11.76 2.74
CA ALA A 111 -10.93 -12.58 1.96
C ALA A 111 -10.19 -13.63 2.82
N ARG A 112 -10.51 -13.74 4.12
CA ARG A 112 -9.85 -14.64 5.08
C ARG A 112 -9.89 -16.13 4.70
N ALA A 113 -10.79 -16.51 3.81
CA ALA A 113 -10.96 -17.88 3.33
C ALA A 113 -10.29 -18.14 1.97
N LEU A 114 -9.48 -17.20 1.48
CA LEU A 114 -8.53 -17.43 0.40
C LEU A 114 -7.39 -18.34 0.88
N ALA A 115 -6.84 -19.12 -0.04
CA ALA A 115 -5.67 -19.94 0.21
C ALA A 115 -4.41 -19.11 -0.04
N ALA A 116 -3.41 -19.25 0.83
CA ALA A 116 -2.12 -18.53 0.73
C ALA A 116 -1.35 -18.76 -0.60
N ALA A 117 -1.76 -19.74 -1.40
CA ALA A 117 -1.15 -20.03 -2.69
C ALA A 117 -1.70 -19.18 -3.85
N ASP A 118 -2.71 -18.33 -3.59
CA ASP A 118 -3.27 -17.36 -4.52
C ASP A 118 -2.50 -16.04 -4.31
N ALA A 119 -1.37 -15.90 -5.00
CA ALA A 119 -0.23 -15.13 -4.50
C ALA A 119 -0.31 -13.60 -4.68
N ARG A 120 -1.35 -13.05 -5.32
CA ARG A 120 -1.49 -11.61 -5.57
C ARG A 120 -2.95 -11.19 -5.59
N THR A 121 -3.33 -10.41 -4.59
CA THR A 121 -4.67 -9.83 -4.51
C THR A 121 -4.53 -8.31 -4.49
N ALA A 122 -5.43 -7.61 -5.17
CA ALA A 122 -5.48 -6.15 -5.20
C ALA A 122 -6.90 -5.69 -4.90
N TYR A 123 -7.07 -4.88 -3.87
CA TYR A 123 -8.37 -4.41 -3.39
C TYR A 123 -8.42 -2.89 -3.47
N ASP A 124 -9.30 -2.36 -4.30
CA ASP A 124 -9.70 -0.96 -4.31
C ASP A 124 -11.12 -0.85 -3.73
N LEU A 125 -11.24 -0.20 -2.58
CA LEU A 125 -12.50 -0.06 -1.87
C LEU A 125 -13.22 1.23 -2.30
N GLY A 126 -12.48 2.18 -2.88
CA GLY A 126 -13.00 3.42 -3.42
C GLY A 126 -13.47 4.43 -2.37
N SER A 127 -14.77 4.74 -2.26
CA SER A 127 -15.24 5.82 -1.39
C SER A 127 -16.38 5.40 -0.48
N GLY A 128 -16.25 5.65 0.81
CA GLY A 128 -17.24 5.29 1.83
C GLY A 128 -16.54 4.82 3.09
N ASP A 129 -17.31 4.45 4.10
CA ASP A 129 -16.71 3.83 5.28
C ASP A 129 -16.64 2.31 5.05
N ASP A 130 -15.49 1.85 4.57
CA ASP A 130 -15.28 0.48 4.10
C ASP A 130 -14.65 -0.42 5.16
N ARG A 131 -14.83 -1.73 4.99
CA ARG A 131 -14.18 -2.72 5.85
C ARG A 131 -13.57 -3.84 5.03
N VAL A 132 -12.28 -4.07 5.20
CA VAL A 132 -11.57 -5.19 4.59
C VAL A 132 -10.99 -6.10 5.66
N LEU A 133 -11.22 -7.39 5.49
CA LEU A 133 -10.56 -8.46 6.21
C LEU A 133 -9.76 -9.25 5.17
N GLY A 134 -8.46 -8.97 5.08
CA GLY A 134 -7.57 -9.64 4.14
C GLY A 134 -7.39 -11.12 4.43
N GLY A 135 -6.64 -11.76 3.54
CA GLY A 135 -6.43 -13.19 3.47
C GLY A 135 -5.14 -13.62 4.16
N PRO A 136 -4.65 -14.82 3.81
CA PRO A 136 -3.31 -15.29 4.17
C PRO A 136 -2.28 -15.09 3.04
N ALA A 137 -2.58 -14.26 2.03
CA ALA A 137 -1.72 -13.99 0.89
C ALA A 137 -1.19 -12.56 0.96
N ASP A 138 -0.28 -12.17 0.06
CA ASP A 138 0.19 -10.79 0.02
C ASP A 138 -0.86 -9.93 -0.69
N GLU A 139 -1.46 -8.97 0.04
CA GLU A 139 -2.49 -8.07 -0.45
C GLU A 139 -1.94 -6.67 -0.81
N ALA A 140 -2.41 -6.11 -1.92
CA ALA A 140 -2.32 -4.68 -2.21
C ALA A 140 -3.68 -4.01 -1.94
N ILE A 141 -3.79 -3.16 -0.93
CA ILE A 141 -5.06 -2.60 -0.44
C ILE A 141 -5.06 -1.08 -0.60
N ALA A 142 -5.97 -0.56 -1.42
CA ALA A 142 -6.33 0.85 -1.50
C ALA A 142 -7.68 1.05 -0.79
N PRO A 143 -7.70 1.41 0.51
CA PRO A 143 -8.93 1.61 1.26
C PRO A 143 -9.73 2.82 0.77
N GLY A 144 -9.08 3.73 0.04
CA GLY A 144 -9.74 4.90 -0.53
C GLY A 144 -10.19 5.91 0.54
N SER A 145 -11.25 6.67 0.26
CA SER A 145 -11.69 7.77 1.12
C SER A 145 -12.80 7.36 2.08
N GLY A 146 -12.76 7.85 3.31
CA GLY A 146 -13.80 7.60 4.33
C GLY A 146 -13.21 7.00 5.60
N ALA A 147 -14.06 6.59 6.54
CA ALA A 147 -13.63 5.98 7.79
C ALA A 147 -13.47 4.47 7.61
N ASN A 148 -12.32 4.04 7.12
CA ASN A 148 -12.06 2.66 6.74
C ASN A 148 -11.56 1.80 7.91
N HIS A 149 -11.79 0.50 7.86
CA HIS A 149 -11.23 -0.47 8.80
C HIS A 149 -10.51 -1.59 8.03
N VAL A 150 -9.18 -1.63 8.15
CA VAL A 150 -8.31 -2.44 7.29
C VAL A 150 -7.53 -3.44 8.13
N SER A 151 -7.65 -4.72 7.79
CA SER A 151 -6.84 -5.83 8.31
C SER A 151 -6.17 -6.49 7.10
N GLY A 152 -4.84 -6.59 7.13
CA GLY A 152 -4.06 -7.30 6.11
C GLY A 152 -4.25 -8.81 6.24
N GLY A 153 -4.16 -9.31 7.46
CA GLY A 153 -4.40 -10.71 7.79
C GLY A 153 -3.07 -11.43 7.97
N GLY A 154 -2.64 -12.20 6.98
CA GLY A 154 -1.30 -12.75 6.99
C GLY A 154 -0.75 -12.77 5.59
N GLY A 155 0.56 -12.77 5.46
CA GLY A 155 1.21 -12.39 4.21
C GLY A 155 2.11 -11.20 4.50
N SER A 156 2.53 -10.49 3.46
CA SER A 156 3.10 -9.16 3.57
C SER A 156 2.20 -8.19 2.82
N ASP A 157 1.38 -7.47 3.58
CA ASP A 157 0.29 -6.66 3.05
C ASP A 157 0.72 -5.20 2.89
N THR A 158 0.33 -4.58 1.78
CA THR A 158 0.64 -3.19 1.46
C THR A 158 -0.62 -2.36 1.37
N VAL A 159 -0.70 -1.30 2.17
CA VAL A 159 -1.79 -0.33 2.13
C VAL A 159 -1.36 0.95 1.41
N TYR A 160 -2.11 1.33 0.39
CA TYR A 160 -1.88 2.51 -0.43
C TYR A 160 -2.86 3.62 -0.03
N VAL A 161 -2.37 4.70 0.58
CA VAL A 161 -3.19 5.78 1.13
C VAL A 161 -2.89 7.09 0.41
N GLY A 162 -3.89 7.64 -0.30
CA GLY A 162 -3.73 8.96 -0.93
C GLY A 162 -2.67 9.03 -2.04
N VAL A 163 -2.24 7.90 -2.60
CA VAL A 163 -1.09 7.78 -3.54
C VAL A 163 -1.18 8.63 -4.80
N ASP A 164 -2.40 8.95 -5.26
CA ASP A 164 -2.64 9.82 -6.42
C ASP A 164 -2.82 11.31 -6.04
N GLY A 165 -2.77 11.62 -4.76
CA GLY A 165 -3.08 12.92 -4.18
C GLY A 165 -1.86 13.72 -3.72
N THR A 166 -2.15 14.94 -3.25
CA THR A 166 -1.22 15.84 -2.57
C THR A 166 -1.72 16.20 -1.16
N GLU A 167 -2.69 15.44 -0.66
CA GLU A 167 -3.24 15.62 0.69
C GLU A 167 -2.27 14.98 1.67
N ASP A 168 -2.10 15.60 2.84
CA ASP A 168 -1.29 15.03 3.92
C ASP A 168 -1.98 13.76 4.46
N VAL A 169 -1.19 12.71 4.66
CA VAL A 169 -1.61 11.42 5.20
C VAL A 169 -1.01 11.24 6.58
N HIS A 170 -1.81 10.71 7.52
CA HIS A 170 -1.32 10.19 8.78
C HIS A 170 -1.68 8.72 8.86
N VAL A 171 -0.69 7.85 9.05
CA VAL A 171 -0.90 6.41 9.25
C VAL A 171 0.02 5.94 10.37
N THR A 172 -0.57 5.31 11.38
CA THR A 172 0.16 4.62 12.44
C THR A 172 -0.39 3.22 12.58
N LEU A 173 0.45 2.20 12.41
CA LEU A 173 0.03 0.80 12.48
C LEU A 173 -0.14 0.34 13.95
N ASP A 174 -0.93 1.08 14.74
CA ASP A 174 -1.14 0.88 16.17
C ASP A 174 -2.57 0.39 16.52
N GLY A 175 -3.44 0.31 15.50
CA GLY A 175 -4.83 -0.12 15.61
C GLY A 175 -5.78 0.90 16.21
N VAL A 176 -5.37 2.18 16.28
CA VAL A 176 -6.23 3.31 16.63
C VAL A 176 -6.90 3.86 15.37
N ALA A 177 -8.06 4.48 15.53
CA ALA A 177 -8.83 5.04 14.41
C ALA A 177 -8.50 6.52 14.20
N ASP A 178 -7.28 6.79 13.75
CA ASP A 178 -6.74 8.12 13.43
C ASP A 178 -5.86 8.11 12.17
N ASP A 179 -6.11 7.14 11.28
CA ASP A 179 -5.39 6.96 10.03
C ASP A 179 -6.10 7.59 8.82
N GLY A 180 -5.36 7.71 7.72
CA GLY A 180 -5.83 8.15 6.41
C GLY A 180 -5.62 9.64 6.16
N THR A 181 -6.26 10.15 5.11
CA THR A 181 -6.22 11.58 4.73
C THR A 181 -7.12 12.46 5.60
N ASP A 182 -8.03 11.87 6.38
CA ASP A 182 -8.98 12.59 7.21
C ASP A 182 -8.97 12.15 8.69
N GLY A 183 -8.05 11.25 9.06
CA GLY A 183 -7.85 10.76 10.43
C GLY A 183 -9.05 10.00 10.99
N ARG A 184 -9.80 9.28 10.14
CA ARG A 184 -10.97 8.48 10.57
C ARG A 184 -10.84 7.00 10.25
N SER A 185 -9.82 6.61 9.48
CA SER A 185 -9.55 5.21 9.19
C SER A 185 -8.80 4.56 10.35
N ASN A 186 -8.80 3.23 10.35
CA ASN A 186 -8.03 2.38 11.25
C ASN A 186 -7.39 1.28 10.42
N ILE A 187 -6.08 1.39 10.21
CA ILE A 187 -5.23 0.40 9.55
C ILE A 187 -4.57 -0.40 10.67
N LEU A 188 -4.92 -1.68 10.76
CA LEU A 188 -4.51 -2.51 11.87
C LEU A 188 -3.02 -2.89 11.80
N PRO A 189 -2.40 -3.27 12.94
CA PRO A 189 -0.99 -3.66 13.00
C PRO A 189 -0.65 -4.99 12.32
N ASP A 190 -1.62 -5.67 11.70
CA ASP A 190 -1.43 -6.85 10.87
C ASP A 190 -1.26 -6.50 9.38
N VAL A 191 -0.90 -5.25 9.11
CA VAL A 191 -0.41 -4.74 7.83
C VAL A 191 1.06 -4.46 8.01
N GLU A 192 1.90 -4.81 7.03
CA GLU A 192 3.35 -4.63 7.12
C GLU A 192 3.84 -3.42 6.33
N ASN A 193 3.15 -3.00 5.28
CA ASN A 193 3.68 -1.99 4.36
C ASN A 193 2.68 -0.87 4.12
N VAL A 194 3.19 0.36 4.02
CA VAL A 194 2.39 1.56 3.76
C VAL A 194 3.06 2.41 2.69
N ALA A 195 2.29 2.81 1.69
CA ALA A 195 2.73 3.75 0.67
C ALA A 195 1.76 4.92 0.59
N THR A 196 2.30 6.15 0.66
CA THR A 196 1.51 7.38 0.63
C THR A 196 1.72 8.18 -0.67
N GLY A 197 1.07 9.35 -0.74
CA GLY A 197 1.05 10.21 -1.91
C GLY A 197 2.17 11.24 -1.89
N ARG A 198 1.88 12.44 -2.40
CA ARG A 198 2.84 13.55 -2.46
C ARG A 198 2.59 14.61 -1.37
N GLY A 199 1.80 14.24 -0.37
CA GLY A 199 1.47 15.07 0.78
C GLY A 199 2.67 15.21 1.71
N SER A 200 2.52 15.95 2.82
CA SER A 200 3.47 15.84 3.93
C SER A 200 2.98 14.75 4.84
N ASP A 201 3.52 13.55 4.65
CA ASP A 201 2.92 12.35 5.21
C ASP A 201 3.62 11.93 6.52
N VAL A 202 2.87 11.35 7.45
CA VAL A 202 3.41 10.72 8.66
C VAL A 202 3.05 9.25 8.60
N VAL A 203 4.06 8.39 8.61
CA VAL A 203 3.89 6.94 8.57
C VAL A 203 4.72 6.32 9.68
N VAL A 204 4.05 5.61 10.59
CA VAL A 204 4.71 4.85 11.65
C VAL A 204 4.38 3.38 11.46
N GLY A 205 5.43 2.57 11.39
CA GLY A 205 5.37 1.12 11.27
C GLY A 205 4.93 0.43 12.56
N THR A 206 5.37 -0.80 12.70
CA THR A 206 5.13 -1.74 13.80
C THR A 206 6.46 -2.13 14.43
N ALA A 207 6.46 -3.05 15.40
CA ALA A 207 7.70 -3.63 15.92
C ALA A 207 8.23 -4.83 15.09
N GLY A 208 7.73 -4.99 13.87
CA GLY A 208 8.17 -6.03 12.93
C GLY A 208 8.54 -5.39 11.59
N PRO A 209 9.09 -6.17 10.63
CA PRO A 209 9.60 -5.62 9.38
C PRO A 209 8.51 -4.88 8.59
N ASN A 210 8.79 -3.63 8.23
CA ASN A 210 7.89 -2.78 7.47
C ASN A 210 8.56 -2.20 6.21
N ALA A 211 7.80 -2.05 5.13
CA ALA A 211 8.18 -1.22 3.99
C ALA A 211 7.33 0.06 3.95
N LEU A 212 7.96 1.20 4.21
CA LEU A 212 7.30 2.50 4.35
C LEU A 212 7.75 3.45 3.24
N SER A 213 6.81 4.00 2.49
CA SER A 213 7.08 4.99 1.46
C SER A 213 6.27 6.25 1.66
N GLY A 214 6.97 7.39 1.74
CA GLY A 214 6.39 8.74 1.69
C GLY A 214 5.98 9.18 0.27
N GLY A 215 5.93 8.26 -0.69
CA GLY A 215 5.60 8.51 -2.08
C GLY A 215 6.76 8.97 -2.97
N GLU A 216 6.69 8.62 -4.26
CA GLU A 216 7.72 8.95 -5.24
C GLU A 216 7.49 10.30 -5.96
N GLU A 217 8.49 11.16 -5.91
CA GLU A 217 8.48 12.52 -6.45
C GLU A 217 8.87 12.56 -7.95
N TYR A 218 8.09 11.91 -8.83
CA TYR A 218 8.41 11.84 -10.27
C TYR A 218 8.28 13.15 -11.08
N ALA A 219 7.93 14.30 -10.49
CA ALA A 219 7.62 15.50 -11.26
C ALA A 219 8.08 16.84 -10.64
N GLU A 220 9.24 17.32 -11.10
CA GLU A 220 9.73 18.71 -11.23
C GLU A 220 9.75 19.64 -9.98
N ALA A 221 9.13 19.29 -8.86
CA ALA A 221 9.34 19.93 -7.57
C ALA A 221 8.96 18.95 -6.45
N PRO A 222 9.83 18.73 -5.46
CA PRO A 222 9.47 17.85 -4.35
C PRO A 222 8.39 18.54 -3.50
N THR A 223 7.21 17.94 -3.45
CA THR A 223 6.08 18.37 -2.61
C THR A 223 5.94 17.35 -1.49
N GLY A 224 5.66 17.81 -0.28
CA GLY A 224 5.69 16.96 0.91
C GLY A 224 6.96 17.12 1.73
N ILE A 225 6.82 17.00 3.04
CA ILE A 225 7.92 16.73 3.96
C ILE A 225 7.41 15.59 4.83
N ASP A 226 7.96 14.42 4.60
CA ASP A 226 7.47 13.18 5.19
C ASP A 226 8.17 12.88 6.51
N HIS A 227 7.50 12.10 7.35
CA HIS A 227 8.05 11.54 8.55
C HIS A 227 7.76 10.03 8.58
N LEU A 228 8.80 9.23 8.41
CA LEU A 228 8.73 7.77 8.44
C LEU A 228 9.45 7.25 9.70
N GLU A 229 8.78 6.43 10.48
CA GLU A 229 9.34 5.73 11.65
C GLU A 229 9.13 4.22 11.49
N GLY A 230 10.21 3.44 11.41
CA GLY A 230 10.20 1.98 11.31
C GLY A 230 9.87 1.29 12.64
N LEU A 231 10.56 1.72 13.71
CA LEU A 231 10.49 1.24 15.10
C LEU A 231 11.43 0.07 15.40
N ASP A 232 10.93 -1.15 15.56
CA ASP A 232 11.78 -2.34 15.74
C ASP A 232 11.57 -3.21 14.49
N GLY A 233 12.57 -3.97 14.06
CA GLY A 233 12.48 -4.82 12.86
C GLY A 233 13.44 -4.37 11.78
N ASP A 234 13.62 -5.21 10.75
CA ASP A 234 14.45 -4.85 9.60
C ASP A 234 13.57 -4.13 8.57
N ASP A 235 13.63 -2.81 8.52
CA ASP A 235 12.69 -1.99 7.76
C ASP A 235 13.25 -1.49 6.42
N GLU A 236 12.36 -1.12 5.50
CA GLU A 236 12.67 -0.46 4.25
C GLU A 236 11.92 0.87 4.16
N LEU A 237 12.63 1.98 4.36
CA LEU A 237 12.07 3.33 4.40
C LEU A 237 12.55 4.12 3.18
N SER A 238 11.61 4.65 2.40
CA SER A 238 11.91 5.49 1.23
C SER A 238 11.13 6.80 1.26
N LEU A 239 11.84 7.92 1.15
CA LEU A 239 11.24 9.25 1.09
C LEU A 239 11.95 10.17 0.11
N GLY A 240 11.21 11.17 -0.36
CA GLY A 240 11.77 12.27 -1.10
C GLY A 240 12.42 13.32 -0.20
N ARG A 241 11.61 13.91 0.70
CA ARG A 241 12.05 14.91 1.68
C ARG A 241 11.49 14.62 3.05
N GLY A 242 12.26 14.95 4.08
CA GLY A 242 11.77 14.86 5.46
C GLY A 242 12.66 14.03 6.35
N VAL A 243 12.07 13.20 7.21
CA VAL A 243 12.80 12.42 8.22
C VAL A 243 12.43 10.96 8.07
N ALA A 244 13.44 10.10 7.92
CA ALA A 244 13.30 8.66 8.05
C ALA A 244 14.12 8.21 9.27
N ASN A 245 13.50 7.42 10.13
CA ASN A 245 14.15 6.78 11.26
C ASN A 245 13.84 5.29 11.22
N GLY A 246 14.86 4.45 10.99
CA GLY A 246 14.73 3.00 10.96
C GLY A 246 14.35 2.48 12.34
N GLY A 247 15.24 2.67 13.31
CA GLY A 247 15.01 2.30 14.70
C GLY A 247 15.90 1.14 15.11
N ASP A 248 15.38 0.10 15.76
CA ASP A 248 16.15 -1.10 16.12
C ASP A 248 16.00 -2.16 15.01
N GLY A 249 17.08 -2.59 14.36
CA GLY A 249 17.06 -3.61 13.32
C GLY A 249 18.06 -3.31 12.20
N ASP A 250 18.20 -4.20 11.23
CA ASP A 250 19.09 -3.97 10.08
C ASP A 250 18.33 -3.27 8.94
N ASP A 251 18.30 -1.94 8.95
CA ASP A 251 17.38 -1.15 8.14
C ASP A 251 17.93 -0.77 6.76
N ARG A 252 17.02 -0.44 5.84
CA ARG A 252 17.30 0.15 4.53
C ARG A 252 16.62 1.50 4.41
N LEU A 253 17.40 2.57 4.38
CA LEU A 253 16.89 3.92 4.22
C LEU A 253 17.31 4.50 2.87
N GLU A 254 16.36 4.98 2.09
CA GLU A 254 16.59 5.68 0.83
C GLU A 254 15.96 7.08 0.85
N GLY A 255 16.79 8.10 0.70
CA GLY A 255 16.36 9.49 0.62
C GLY A 255 16.66 10.10 -0.75
N GLY A 256 15.68 10.77 -1.35
CA GLY A 256 15.87 11.91 -2.25
C GLY A 256 16.24 11.67 -3.72
N PHE A 257 15.41 10.89 -4.41
CA PHE A 257 15.32 11.04 -5.86
C PHE A 257 15.10 12.53 -6.25
N PHE A 258 15.71 12.97 -7.35
CA PHE A 258 15.54 14.34 -7.90
C PHE A 258 15.89 15.52 -6.96
N GLY A 259 16.79 15.32 -5.98
CA GLY A 259 17.28 16.42 -5.14
C GLY A 259 16.52 16.63 -3.85
N GLY A 260 15.98 15.54 -3.31
CA GLY A 260 15.42 15.49 -1.98
C GLY A 260 16.38 15.95 -0.88
N SER A 261 15.82 16.18 0.29
CA SER A 261 16.56 16.70 1.44
C SER A 261 15.89 16.33 2.74
N GLY A 262 16.68 16.08 3.77
CA GLY A 262 16.12 15.57 5.01
C GLY A 262 17.12 15.07 6.02
N VAL A 263 16.64 14.22 6.90
CA VAL A 263 17.40 13.48 7.89
C VAL A 263 17.15 12.00 7.70
N LEU A 264 18.21 11.21 7.63
CA LEU A 264 18.15 9.75 7.66
C LEU A 264 18.82 9.29 8.95
N ILE A 265 18.08 8.57 9.79
CA ILE A 265 18.55 8.01 11.05
C ILE A 265 18.44 6.49 10.90
N GLY A 266 19.58 5.79 10.87
CA GLY A 266 19.57 4.32 10.81
C GLY A 266 18.98 3.76 12.10
N GLY A 267 19.68 4.00 13.21
CA GLY A 267 19.27 3.55 14.53
C GLY A 267 20.24 2.47 15.01
N ALA A 268 19.74 1.44 15.69
CA ALA A 268 20.57 0.36 16.18
C ALA A 268 20.49 -0.87 15.28
N GLY A 269 21.61 -1.30 14.71
CA GLY A 269 21.67 -2.45 13.80
C GLY A 269 22.58 -2.14 12.63
N ALA A 270 22.75 -3.08 11.70
CA ALA A 270 23.66 -2.90 10.57
C ALA A 270 22.92 -2.31 9.37
N ASP A 271 22.91 -0.99 9.30
CA ASP A 271 22.02 -0.25 8.40
C ASP A 271 22.62 0.00 7.02
N ARG A 272 21.73 0.18 6.04
CA ARG A 272 22.06 0.55 4.66
C ARG A 272 21.39 1.86 4.32
N ILE A 273 22.17 2.92 4.18
CA ILE A 273 21.67 4.28 3.95
C ILE A 273 22.09 4.79 2.57
N LEU A 274 21.11 5.09 1.73
CA LEU A 274 21.26 5.72 0.42
C LEU A 274 20.76 7.17 0.51
N ALA A 275 21.70 8.12 0.52
CA ALA A 275 21.41 9.54 0.59
C ALA A 275 21.57 10.20 -0.79
N HIS A 276 20.53 10.13 -1.61
CA HIS A 276 20.46 10.83 -2.89
C HIS A 276 20.04 12.28 -2.64
N GLY A 277 20.92 13.27 -2.85
CA GLY A 277 20.56 14.68 -2.60
C GLY A 277 21.20 15.27 -1.36
N THR A 278 20.43 15.95 -0.50
CA THR A 278 20.97 16.77 0.60
C THR A 278 20.47 16.30 1.96
N PHE A 279 21.17 15.36 2.57
CA PHE A 279 20.76 14.74 3.83
C PHE A 279 21.77 14.95 4.95
N SER A 280 21.23 15.08 6.16
CA SER A 280 21.93 14.77 7.39
C SER A 280 21.74 13.28 7.65
N VAL A 281 22.83 12.54 7.79
CA VAL A 281 22.82 11.10 8.07
C VAL A 281 23.39 10.87 9.46
N ASP A 282 22.65 10.15 10.29
CA ASP A 282 23.11 9.58 11.56
C ASP A 282 22.88 8.07 11.48
N ALA A 283 23.94 7.30 11.25
CA ALA A 283 23.78 5.85 11.05
C ALA A 283 23.44 5.16 12.38
N GLY A 284 24.17 5.46 13.45
CA GLY A 284 23.83 5.03 14.80
C GLY A 284 24.77 3.91 15.27
N PRO A 285 24.41 3.09 16.27
CA PRO A 285 25.22 1.94 16.65
C PRO A 285 25.03 0.74 15.72
N GLY A 286 26.11 0.25 15.12
CA GLY A 286 26.09 -0.93 14.25
C GLY A 286 27.21 -0.89 13.22
N ASP A 287 27.30 -1.91 12.36
CA ASP A 287 28.28 -1.92 11.27
C ASP A 287 27.58 -1.42 9.98
N ASP A 288 27.60 -0.11 9.75
CA ASP A 288 26.73 0.54 8.78
C ASP A 288 27.38 0.73 7.40
N VAL A 289 26.52 0.82 6.38
CA VAL A 289 26.91 1.09 4.99
C VAL A 289 26.16 2.30 4.46
N ILE A 290 26.89 3.39 4.22
CA ILE A 290 26.34 4.66 3.73
C ILE A 290 26.87 4.97 2.32
N ASP A 291 25.97 5.25 1.37
CA ASP A 291 26.31 5.83 0.07
C ASP A 291 25.62 7.20 -0.10
N SER A 292 26.42 8.27 0.04
CA SER A 292 26.02 9.66 -0.19
C SER A 292 26.61 10.22 -1.50
N SER A 293 27.16 9.35 -2.34
CA SER A 293 27.94 9.76 -3.52
C SER A 293 27.10 10.11 -4.75
N TYR A 294 25.81 9.78 -4.74
CA TYR A 294 24.93 9.95 -5.88
C TYR A 294 24.11 11.24 -5.78
N HIS A 295 24.12 12.01 -6.87
CA HIS A 295 23.35 13.25 -7.00
C HIS A 295 22.69 13.34 -8.37
N SER A 296 21.36 13.35 -8.38
CA SER A 296 20.55 13.46 -9.60
C SER A 296 20.37 14.91 -10.09
N VAL A 297 20.77 15.90 -9.28
CA VAL A 297 20.51 17.33 -9.54
C VAL A 297 21.75 18.20 -9.31
N LEU A 298 21.80 19.35 -10.00
CA LEU A 298 22.88 20.33 -9.90
C LEU A 298 22.34 21.71 -9.45
N PRO A 299 23.08 22.48 -8.63
CA PRO A 299 24.40 22.14 -8.09
C PRO A 299 24.32 21.05 -7.02
N VAL A 300 25.35 20.21 -6.98
CA VAL A 300 25.50 19.20 -5.95
C VAL A 300 25.57 19.89 -4.58
N GLN A 301 24.80 19.40 -3.63
CA GLN A 301 24.80 19.88 -2.25
C GLN A 301 25.45 18.83 -1.36
N ALA A 302 26.15 19.28 -0.34
CA ALA A 302 26.92 18.41 0.55
C ALA A 302 25.98 17.71 1.54
N ASN A 303 26.25 16.44 1.79
CA ASN A 303 25.69 15.70 2.92
C ASN A 303 26.56 15.89 4.17
N ASP A 304 25.97 15.70 5.34
CA ASP A 304 26.67 15.57 6.62
C ASP A 304 26.43 14.16 7.16
N VAL A 305 27.49 13.39 7.37
CA VAL A 305 27.42 11.97 7.73
C VAL A 305 28.09 11.73 9.07
N VAL A 306 27.33 11.23 10.03
CA VAL A 306 27.78 10.70 11.31
C VAL A 306 27.57 9.19 11.29
N CYS A 307 28.62 8.42 11.57
CA CYS A 307 28.53 6.97 11.57
C CYS A 307 28.08 6.44 12.93
N GLY A 308 28.64 6.96 14.03
CA GLY A 308 28.36 6.41 15.36
C GLY A 308 29.28 5.23 15.73
N PRO A 309 28.90 4.40 16.71
CA PRO A 309 29.72 3.28 17.14
C PRO A 309 29.57 2.03 16.26
N GLY A 310 30.69 1.56 15.71
CA GLY A 310 30.76 0.24 15.08
C GLY A 310 31.90 0.18 14.07
N PHE A 311 31.75 -0.59 13.01
CA PHE A 311 32.67 -0.57 11.87
C PHE A 311 31.95 -0.13 10.60
N ASP A 312 32.13 1.14 10.25
CA ASP A 312 31.27 1.78 9.26
C ASP A 312 31.98 2.03 7.93
N THR A 313 31.22 1.86 6.85
CA THR A 313 31.71 2.10 5.49
C THR A 313 30.91 3.21 4.83
N VAL A 314 31.60 4.27 4.42
CA VAL A 314 31.01 5.43 3.76
C VAL A 314 31.59 5.61 2.36
N LYS A 315 30.71 5.72 1.36
CA LYS A 315 31.05 6.19 0.03
C LYS A 315 30.45 7.58 -0.18
N ALA A 316 31.30 8.58 -0.22
CA ALA A 316 30.91 10.00 -0.25
C ALA A 316 31.59 10.74 -1.40
N ASN A 317 31.01 11.85 -1.85
CA ASN A 317 31.65 12.72 -2.83
C ASN A 317 32.68 13.66 -2.15
N ALA A 318 33.35 14.52 -2.92
CA ALA A 318 34.36 15.44 -2.40
C ALA A 318 33.81 16.60 -1.55
N ILE A 319 32.52 16.94 -1.66
CA ILE A 319 31.91 18.07 -0.94
C ILE A 319 31.23 17.65 0.37
N ASP A 320 30.91 16.36 0.53
CA ASP A 320 30.31 15.81 1.75
C ASP A 320 31.24 15.96 2.96
N THR A 321 30.62 16.26 4.11
CA THR A 321 31.26 16.17 5.42
C THR A 321 31.01 14.77 5.97
N VAL A 322 32.08 14.10 6.36
CA VAL A 322 32.03 12.76 6.96
C VAL A 322 32.75 12.85 8.29
N ALA A 323 32.08 12.47 9.36
CA ALA A 323 32.60 12.51 10.72
C ALA A 323 33.80 11.56 10.88
N ALA A 324 34.60 11.83 11.90
CA ALA A 324 35.87 11.12 12.14
C ALA A 324 35.69 9.74 12.78
N ASP A 325 34.47 9.41 13.17
CA ASP A 325 34.06 8.10 13.69
C ASP A 325 33.85 7.07 12.58
N CYS A 326 33.71 7.46 11.31
CA CYS A 326 33.61 6.50 10.20
C CYS A 326 34.96 5.82 9.84
N GLU A 327 35.04 4.49 9.88
CA GLU A 327 36.28 3.73 9.70
C GLU A 327 36.74 3.60 8.25
N GLN A 328 35.83 3.37 7.30
CA GLN A 328 36.14 3.14 5.89
C GLN A 328 35.47 4.17 4.97
N VAL A 329 36.16 5.29 4.75
CA VAL A 329 35.67 6.35 3.87
C VAL A 329 36.30 6.28 2.47
N THR A 330 35.47 6.04 1.45
CA THR A 330 35.84 6.15 0.04
C THR A 330 35.30 7.45 -0.55
N ARG A 331 36.19 8.28 -1.10
CA ARG A 331 35.83 9.53 -1.77
C ARG A 331 35.76 9.34 -3.29
N VAL A 332 34.64 9.72 -3.90
CA VAL A 332 34.49 9.77 -5.36
C VAL A 332 34.52 11.23 -5.85
N ASN A 333 34.96 11.40 -7.10
CA ASN A 333 35.06 12.72 -7.75
C ASN A 333 33.80 13.08 -8.51
#